data_AF-A0A5K1EJE3-F1
#
_entry.id   AF-A0A5K1EJE3-F1
#
_cell.length_a   1.000
_cell.length_b   1.000
_cell.length_c   1.000
_cell.angle_alpha   90.00
_cell.angle_beta   90.00
_cell.angle_gamma   90.00
#
_symmetry.space_group_name_H-M   'P 1'
#
loop_
_entity.id
_entity.type
_entity.pdbx_description
1 polymer ?
#
loop_
_entity_poly.entity_id
_entity_poly.type
_entity_poly.pdbx_seq_one_letter_code
_entity_poly.pdbx_strand_id
1 'polypeptide(L)' 'TKGHAQLIPSFGVEQLVVAVNKMDFVGYSKERFDSINMQLGGFLGSCGFKESHISWVPLSVMENQNLVAVITEPLFSWC' A
#
# COMPACT_ATOMS: atom_id res chain seq x y z
N THR A 1 5.73 -9.59 -2.88
CA THR A 1 7.09 -9.76 -3.47
C THR A 1 6.99 -9.73 -4.99
N LYS A 2 8.08 -9.40 -5.71
CA LYS A 2 8.05 -9.14 -7.15
C LYS A 2 7.55 -10.33 -7.99
N GLY A 3 7.99 -11.55 -7.68
CA GLY A 3 7.56 -12.76 -8.41
C GLY A 3 6.08 -13.09 -8.25
N HIS A 4 5.50 -12.92 -7.05
CA HIS A 4 4.06 -13.13 -6.86
C HIS A 4 3.24 -12.08 -7.61
N ALA A 5 3.66 -10.81 -7.60
CA ALA A 5 2.96 -9.73 -8.31
C ALA A 5 2.92 -9.95 -9.83
N GLN A 6 3.94 -10.57 -10.42
CA GLN A 6 3.94 -10.88 -11.86
C GLN A 6 2.98 -12.00 -12.25
N LEU A 7 2.66 -12.91 -11.32
CA LEU A 7 1.81 -14.07 -11.59
C LEU A 7 0.33 -13.78 -11.35
N ILE A 8 0.00 -12.89 -10.41
CA ILE A 8 -1.37 -12.58 -10.00
C ILE A 8 -2.29 -12.14 -11.16
N PRO A 9 -1.86 -11.29 -12.13
CA PRO A 9 -2.68 -10.93 -13.29
C PRO A 9 -3.07 -12.13 -14.16
N SER A 10 -2.20 -13.15 -14.22
CA SER A 10 -2.46 -14.38 -14.99
C SER A 10 -3.52 -15.27 -14.34
N PHE A 11 -3.85 -15.03 -13.07
CA PHE A 11 -4.93 -15.71 -12.34
C PHE A 11 -6.27 -14.97 -12.37
N GLY A 12 -6.37 -13.86 -13.13
CA GLY A 12 -7.61 -13.09 -13.26
C GLY A 12 -7.94 -12.22 -12.04
N VAL A 13 -6.96 -11.97 -11.15
CA VAL A 13 -7.14 -11.07 -10.02
C VAL A 13 -6.92 -9.63 -10.50
N GLU A 14 -8.00 -8.87 -10.55
CA GLU A 14 -7.98 -7.50 -11.06
C GLU A 14 -7.69 -6.45 -9.97
N GLN A 15 -8.05 -6.73 -8.71
CA GLN A 15 -7.89 -5.83 -7.57
C GLN A 15 -6.72 -6.23 -6.68
N LEU A 16 -5.91 -5.25 -6.28
CA LEU A 16 -4.74 -5.46 -5.45
C LEU A 16 -4.70 -4.45 -4.30
N VAL A 17 -4.63 -4.95 -3.07
CA VAL A 17 -4.40 -4.11 -1.88
C VAL A 17 -2.94 -4.21 -1.48
N VAL A 18 -2.26 -3.07 -1.41
CA VAL A 18 -0.86 -2.96 -0.99
C VAL A 18 -0.79 -2.33 0.39
N ALA A 19 -0.45 -3.17 1.36
CA ALA A 19 -0.20 -2.79 2.73
C ALA A 19 1.26 -2.30 2.92
N VAL A 20 1.44 -1.01 3.22
CA VAL A 20 2.75 -0.42 3.55
C VAL A 20 2.93 -0.46 5.06
N ASN A 21 3.66 -1.47 5.54
CA ASN A 21 3.89 -1.68 6.98
C ASN A 21 5.07 -0.85 7.52
N LYS A 22 5.13 -0.70 8.85
CA LYS A 22 6.15 0.04 9.62
C LYS A 22 6.16 1.55 9.40
N MET A 23 5.00 2.15 9.12
CA MET A 23 4.91 3.60 8.91
C MET A 23 5.20 4.42 10.19
N ASP A 24 5.16 3.80 11.37
CA ASP A 24 5.59 4.37 12.65
C ASP A 24 7.06 4.81 12.65
N PHE A 25 7.96 4.05 12.00
CA PHE A 25 9.38 4.41 11.91
C PHE A 25 9.65 5.71 11.15
N VAL A 26 8.69 6.13 10.31
CA VAL A 26 8.77 7.35 9.51
C VAL A 26 7.72 8.38 9.94
N GLY A 27 7.14 8.20 11.12
CA GLY A 27 6.14 9.11 11.70
C GLY A 27 4.92 9.33 10.81
N TYR A 28 4.50 8.31 10.05
CA TYR A 28 3.38 8.40 9.11
C TYR A 28 3.53 9.52 8.06
N SER A 29 4.77 9.81 7.66
CA SER A 29 5.04 10.81 6.62
C SER A 29 4.35 10.47 5.28
N LYS A 30 3.45 11.37 4.85
CA LYS A 30 2.79 11.28 3.55
C LYS A 30 3.77 11.23 2.39
N GLU A 31 4.80 12.07 2.41
CA GLU A 31 5.83 12.13 1.37
C GLU A 31 6.54 10.79 1.20
N ARG A 32 6.81 10.11 2.33
CA ARG A 32 7.43 8.79 2.31
C ARG A 32 6.47 7.74 1.72
N PHE A 33 5.21 7.79 2.11
CA PHE A 33 4.18 6.90 1.57
C PHE A 33 3.98 7.10 0.07
N ASP A 34 3.83 8.35 -0.38
CA ASP A 34 3.66 8.71 -1.80
C ASP A 34 4.87 8.28 -2.63
N SER A 35 6.09 8.44 -2.10
CA SER A 35 7.32 7.96 -2.75
C SER A 35 7.32 6.44 -2.94
N ILE A 36 6.86 5.69 -1.94
CA ILE A 36 6.74 4.23 -2.02
C ILE A 36 5.67 3.84 -3.05
N ASN A 37 4.51 4.49 -3.02
CA ASN A 37 3.41 4.25 -3.96
C ASN A 37 3.85 4.51 -5.39
N MET A 38 4.60 5.57 -5.65
CA MET A 38 5.10 5.90 -6.98
C MET A 38 6.10 4.85 -7.49
N GLN A 39 7.07 4.46 -6.66
CA GLN A 39 8.07 3.45 -7.04
C GLN A 39 7.44 2.08 -7.29
N LEU A 40 6.52 1.67 -6.42
CA LEU A 40 5.91 0.35 -6.47
C LEU A 40 4.76 0.30 -7.50
N GLY A 41 4.04 1.41 -7.68
CA GLY A 41 3.00 1.59 -8.69
C GLY A 41 3.54 1.44 -10.11
N GLY A 42 4.70 2.03 -10.43
CA GLY A 42 5.35 1.83 -11.73
C GLY A 42 5.72 0.37 -12.01
N PHE A 43 6.16 -0.36 -10.97
CA PHE A 43 6.41 -1.80 -11.06
C PHE A 43 5.13 -2.61 -11.27
N LEU A 44 4.06 -2.30 -10.53
CA LEU A 44 2.76 -2.99 -10.65
C LEU A 44 2.08 -2.71 -12.00
N GLY A 45 2.19 -1.49 -12.52
CA GLY A 45 1.76 -1.13 -13.86
C GLY A 45 2.49 -1.94 -14.94
N SER A 46 3.81 -2.12 -14.77
CA SER A 46 4.60 -2.98 -15.65
C SER A 46 4.21 -4.46 -15.58
N CYS A 47 3.59 -4.89 -14.47
CA CYS A 47 3.04 -6.25 -14.32
C CYS A 47 1.62 -6.38 -14.92
N GLY A 48 0.98 -5.29 -15.35
CA GLY A 48 -0.36 -5.30 -15.95
C GLY A 48 -1.50 -4.87 -15.01
N PHE A 49 -1.21 -4.37 -13.81
CA PHE A 49 -2.24 -3.80 -12.94
C PHE A 49 -2.57 -2.36 -13.34
N LYS A 50 -3.86 -2.02 -13.34
CA LYS A 50 -4.32 -0.64 -13.48
C LYS A 50 -4.23 0.06 -12.14
N GLU A 51 -3.78 1.32 -12.12
CA GLU A 51 -3.71 2.13 -10.89
C GLU A 51 -5.06 2.24 -10.19
N SER A 52 -6.16 2.29 -10.94
CA SER A 52 -7.54 2.33 -10.42
C SER A 52 -7.95 1.09 -9.62
N HIS A 53 -7.23 -0.01 -9.74
CA HIS A 53 -7.50 -1.25 -9.01
C HIS A 53 -6.50 -1.51 -7.88
N ILE A 54 -5.57 -0.58 -7.66
CA ILE A 54 -4.57 -0.70 -6.59
C ILE A 54 -5.00 0.21 -5.44
N SER A 55 -5.24 -0.38 -4.28
CA SER A 55 -5.50 0.36 -3.03
C SER A 55 -4.29 0.30 -2.12
N TRP A 56 -3.85 1.45 -1.61
CA TRP A 56 -2.68 1.55 -0.75
C TRP A 56 -3.14 1.78 0.69
N VAL A 57 -2.59 1.03 1.64
CA VAL A 57 -2.96 1.15 3.05
C VAL A 57 -1.70 1.26 3.90
N PRO A 58 -1.46 2.38 4.60
CA PRO A 58 -0.38 2.50 5.56
C PRO A 58 -0.75 1.75 6.84
N LEU A 59 0.15 0.89 7.33
CA LEU A 59 -0.05 0.06 8.52
C LEU A 59 1.12 0.21 9.49
N SER A 60 0.85 -0.04 10.77
CA SER A 60 1.89 -0.44 11.73
C SER A 60 1.40 -1.57 12.61
N VAL A 61 2.12 -2.69 12.56
CA VAL A 61 1.87 -3.82 13.44
C VAL A 61 2.25 -3.51 14.89
N MET A 62 3.26 -2.65 15.11
CA MET A 62 3.74 -2.35 16.45
C MET A 62 2.73 -1.48 17.22
N GLU A 63 2.12 -0.51 16.54
CA GLU A 63 1.14 0.39 17.14
C GLU A 63 -0.31 -0.08 16.96
N ASN A 64 -0.51 -1.27 16.37
CA ASN A 64 -1.82 -1.83 16.01
C ASN A 64 -2.68 -0.91 15.10
N GLN A 65 -2.02 -0.03 14.32
CA GLN A 65 -2.68 0.94 13.46
C GLN A 65 -3.10 0.32 12.11
N ASN A 66 -4.37 0.54 11.71
CA ASN A 66 -5.02 0.01 10.50
C ASN A 66 -5.08 -1.54 10.43
N LEU A 67 -4.95 -2.23 11.57
CA LEU A 67 -5.07 -3.70 11.64
C LEU A 67 -6.45 -4.20 12.06
N VAL A 68 -7.13 -3.48 12.96
CA VAL A 68 -8.41 -3.94 13.56
C VAL A 68 -9.49 -2.85 13.55
N ALA A 69 -9.11 -1.57 13.52
CA ALA A 69 -10.02 -0.44 13.49
C ALA A 69 -9.54 0.62 12.49
N VAL A 70 -10.51 1.32 11.89
CA VAL A 70 -10.25 2.53 11.10
C VAL A 70 -9.74 3.61 12.05
N ILE A 71 -8.60 4.19 11.70
CA ILE A 71 -7.90 5.12 12.58
C ILE A 71 -8.64 6.45 12.64
N THR A 72 -8.89 6.93 13.85
CA THR A 72 -9.55 8.22 14.13
C THR A 72 -8.55 9.34 14.45
N GLU A 73 -7.25 9.03 14.43
CA GLU A 73 -6.16 9.95 14.77
C GLU A 73 -5.79 10.89 13.62
N PRO A 74 -5.41 12.15 13.92
CA PRO A 74 -5.08 13.16 12.91
C PRO A 74 -3.84 12.79 12.06
N LEU A 75 -3.05 11.79 12.47
CA LEU A 75 -1.87 11.30 11.76
C LEU A 75 -2.19 10.75 10.34
N PHE A 76 -3.45 10.37 10.10
CA PHE A 76 -3.92 9.84 8.82
C PHE A 76 -4.90 10.77 8.10
N SER A 77 -4.89 12.07 8.42
CA SER A 77 -5.80 13.05 7.78
C SER A 77 -5.69 13.15 6.26
N TRP A 78 -4.67 12.51 5.67
CA TRP A 78 -4.37 12.49 4.25
C TRP A 78 -4.67 11.15 3.57
N CYS A 79 -5.07 10.12 4.33
CA CYS A 79 -5.46 8.79 3.83
C CYS A 79 -6.96 8.72 3.51
#